data_AF-A0A7C5IH56-F1
#
_entry.id   AF-A0A7C5IH56-F1
#
_cell.length_a   1.000
_cell.length_b   1.000
_cell.length_c   1.000
_cell.angle_alpha   90.00
_cell.angle_beta   90.00
_cell.angle_gamma   90.00
#
_symmetry.space_group_name_H-M   'P 1'
#
loop_
_entity.id
_entity.type
_entity.pdbx_description
1 polymer ?
#
loop_
_entity_poly.entity_id
_entity_poly.type
_entity_poly.pdbx_seq_one_letter_code
_entity_poly.pdbx_strand_id
1 'polypeptide(L)'
;MIRRNSIPSACIPAQEIRFKGIHLNLLGIEKTINPKEFNDLSELIKRVHRKGGVVIVPHIWAEKKASQSLEELARAGVDGLEIAGNSSVSLTQERQKELIEFCKRKGIVMISGTNWHGWNNLCNVWTSFKIEGWQEMDTELIKEAVINALRNRETDRFRVITYYYNYAPKNLIFEPLKVLYLYITSIDRIQKFFFIFWLAILYIIFHSVKDKRKLTGMVWLAVTLLLFLKGTYFLEEWQRVSNVNTILPEVSKGFFIMAAITLFLSITSFYRPGKEKT
;
A
#
# COMPACT_ATOMS: atom_id res chain seq x y z
N MET A 1 -1.19 -15.47 16.39
CA MET A 1 -0.51 -14.17 16.60
C MET A 1 0.69 -14.13 15.68
N ILE A 2 0.59 -13.46 14.54
CA ILE A 2 1.71 -13.35 13.58
C ILE A 2 2.68 -12.30 14.16
N ARG A 3 3.89 -12.72 14.56
CA ARG A 3 4.91 -11.79 15.05
C ARG A 3 5.44 -10.99 13.86
N ARG A 4 5.40 -9.66 13.95
CA ARG A 4 5.78 -8.71 12.88
C ARG A 4 7.20 -8.89 12.34
N ASN A 5 8.11 -9.47 13.13
CA ASN A 5 9.53 -9.64 12.81
C ASN A 5 9.89 -11.08 12.34
N SER A 6 8.90 -11.90 12.02
CA SER A 6 9.14 -13.30 11.63
C SER A 6 8.20 -13.77 10.51
N ILE A 7 7.69 -12.86 9.69
CA ILE A 7 6.97 -13.26 8.47
C ILE A 7 8.05 -13.57 7.44
N PRO A 8 8.24 -14.84 7.03
CA PRO A 8 9.11 -15.15 5.90
C PRO A 8 8.52 -14.48 4.67
N SER A 9 9.09 -13.36 4.26
CA SER A 9 8.65 -12.57 3.12
C SER A 9 9.75 -12.53 2.08
N ALA A 10 9.46 -13.05 0.89
CA ALA A 10 10.28 -12.85 -0.29
C ALA A 10 9.79 -11.59 -1.04
N CYS A 11 10.70 -10.67 -1.36
CA CYS A 11 10.38 -9.46 -2.11
C CYS A 11 10.94 -9.55 -3.53
N ILE A 12 10.05 -9.52 -4.53
CA ILE A 12 10.45 -9.48 -5.94
C ILE A 12 10.52 -8.01 -6.37
N PRO A 13 11.69 -7.49 -6.77
CA PRO A 13 11.79 -6.11 -7.26
C PRO A 13 10.96 -5.96 -8.52
N ALA A 14 10.23 -4.85 -8.63
CA ALA A 14 9.36 -4.60 -9.76
C ALA A 14 9.31 -3.12 -10.12
N GLN A 15 8.93 -2.86 -11.37
CA GLN A 15 8.67 -1.52 -11.89
C GLN A 15 7.35 -1.54 -12.66
N GLU A 16 6.43 -0.66 -12.29
CA GLU A 16 5.29 -0.35 -13.16
C GLU A 16 5.70 0.72 -14.17
N ILE A 17 5.43 0.48 -15.45
CA ILE A 17 5.65 1.43 -16.53
C ILE A 17 4.38 1.64 -17.34
N ARG A 18 4.30 2.79 -18.01
CA ARG A 18 3.27 3.05 -19.00
C ARG A 18 3.87 3.02 -20.40
N PHE A 19 3.35 2.15 -21.26
CA PHE A 19 3.80 1.99 -22.64
C PHE A 19 2.61 2.18 -23.58
N LYS A 20 2.62 3.18 -24.46
CA LYS A 20 1.54 3.46 -25.44
C LYS A 20 0.10 3.36 -24.86
N GLY A 21 -0.09 3.83 -23.64
CA GLY A 21 -1.41 3.87 -23.00
C GLY A 21 -1.85 2.60 -22.27
N ILE A 22 -1.00 1.57 -22.18
CA ILE A 22 -1.18 0.43 -21.26
C ILE A 22 -0.17 0.53 -20.09
N HIS A 23 -0.56 0.01 -18.94
CA HIS A 23 0.37 -0.25 -17.83
C HIS A 23 0.97 -1.64 -17.94
N LEU A 24 2.22 -1.79 -17.51
CA LEU A 24 2.96 -3.04 -17.46
C LEU A 24 3.74 -3.12 -16.15
N ASN A 25 3.57 -4.21 -15.42
CA ASN A 25 4.36 -4.55 -14.25
C ASN A 25 5.52 -5.45 -14.67
N LEU A 26 6.74 -4.92 -14.54
CA LEU A 26 7.99 -5.61 -14.87
C LEU A 26 8.55 -6.19 -13.58
N LEU A 27 8.37 -7.50 -13.35
CA LEU A 27 8.81 -8.17 -12.12
C LEU A 27 10.18 -8.82 -12.33
N GLY A 28 10.99 -8.87 -11.27
CA GLY A 28 12.30 -9.51 -11.27
C GLY A 28 13.38 -8.71 -12.01
N ILE A 29 13.20 -7.39 -12.16
CA ILE A 29 14.23 -6.52 -12.76
C ILE A 29 14.94 -5.69 -11.69
N GLU A 30 16.27 -5.68 -11.73
CA GLU A 30 17.11 -4.93 -10.77
C GLU A 30 17.41 -3.50 -11.21
N LYS A 31 17.22 -3.21 -12.51
CA LYS A 31 17.46 -1.90 -13.10
C LYS A 31 16.24 -1.44 -13.87
N THR A 32 15.83 -0.21 -13.61
CA THR A 32 14.72 0.45 -14.29
C THR A 32 14.88 0.37 -15.81
N ILE A 33 13.75 0.22 -16.49
CA ILE A 33 13.64 0.25 -17.93
C ILE A 33 12.87 1.50 -18.31
N ASN A 34 13.43 2.29 -19.22
CA ASN A 34 12.76 3.45 -19.77
C ASN A 34 11.91 3.03 -20.98
N PRO A 35 10.57 3.08 -20.91
CA PRO A 35 9.71 2.66 -22.01
C PRO A 35 9.92 3.48 -23.29
N LYS A 36 10.47 4.71 -23.20
CA LYS A 36 10.72 5.58 -24.35
C LYS A 36 11.83 5.08 -25.27
N GLU A 37 12.66 4.13 -24.81
CA GLU A 37 13.70 3.50 -25.63
C GLU A 37 13.15 2.49 -26.63
N PHE A 38 11.86 2.14 -26.53
CA PHE A 38 11.23 1.09 -27.32
C PHE A 38 10.10 1.64 -28.16
N ASN A 39 10.09 1.27 -29.44
CA ASN A 39 8.96 1.54 -30.33
C ASN A 39 8.00 0.36 -30.41
N ASP A 40 8.48 -0.86 -30.16
CA ASP A 40 7.72 -2.10 -30.22
C ASP A 40 7.56 -2.75 -28.83
N LEU A 41 6.35 -3.25 -28.54
CA LEU A 41 6.06 -3.89 -27.26
C LEU A 41 6.84 -5.19 -27.09
N SER A 42 6.96 -5.99 -28.17
CA SER A 42 7.66 -7.27 -28.12
C SER A 42 9.14 -7.08 -27.87
N GLU A 43 9.75 -6.00 -28.38
CA GLU A 43 11.14 -5.66 -28.08
C GLU A 43 11.34 -5.32 -26.59
N LEU A 44 10.43 -4.53 -26.02
CA LEU A 44 10.44 -4.22 -24.59
C LEU A 44 10.31 -5.50 -23.75
N ILE A 45 9.35 -6.36 -24.07
CA ILE A 45 9.14 -7.63 -23.35
C ILE A 45 10.38 -8.52 -23.47
N LYS A 46 10.95 -8.67 -24.68
CA LYS A 46 12.21 -9.40 -24.89
C LYS A 46 13.37 -8.81 -24.08
N ARG A 47 13.42 -7.49 -23.89
CA ARG A 47 14.43 -6.86 -23.03
C ARG A 47 14.23 -7.27 -21.57
N VAL A 48 13.00 -7.29 -21.08
CA VAL A 48 12.67 -7.71 -19.71
C VAL A 48 13.04 -9.17 -19.50
N HIS A 49 12.65 -10.06 -20.42
CA HIS A 49 12.99 -11.48 -20.36
C HIS A 49 14.50 -11.72 -20.36
N ARG A 50 15.28 -11.01 -21.20
CA ARG A 50 16.75 -11.08 -21.20
C ARG A 50 17.39 -10.64 -19.89
N LYS A 51 16.73 -9.78 -19.12
CA LYS A 51 17.17 -9.36 -17.79
C LYS A 51 16.73 -10.33 -16.68
N GLY A 52 16.10 -11.46 -17.02
CA GLY A 52 15.59 -12.39 -16.01
C GLY A 52 14.28 -11.95 -15.36
N GLY A 53 13.58 -10.96 -15.93
CA GLY A 53 12.26 -10.55 -15.46
C GLY A 53 11.09 -11.23 -16.18
N VAL A 54 9.87 -10.82 -15.80
CA VAL A 54 8.59 -11.18 -16.44
C VAL A 54 7.69 -9.94 -16.56
N VAL A 55 6.74 -9.98 -17.49
CA VAL A 55 5.84 -8.87 -17.82
C VAL A 55 4.40 -9.25 -17.53
N ILE A 56 3.80 -8.52 -16.61
CA ILE A 56 2.41 -8.61 -16.21
C ILE A 56 1.65 -7.40 -16.74
N VAL A 57 0.44 -7.60 -17.24
CA VAL A 57 -0.47 -6.50 -17.59
C VAL A 57 -1.48 -6.29 -16.46
N PRO A 58 -1.32 -5.25 -15.62
CA PRO A 58 -2.27 -4.93 -14.58
C PRO A 58 -3.53 -4.26 -15.12
N HIS A 59 -4.65 -4.47 -14.42
CA HIS A 59 -5.93 -3.78 -14.58
C HIS A 59 -6.34 -3.29 -15.98
N ILE A 60 -6.16 -4.13 -17.01
CA ILE A 60 -6.39 -3.78 -18.42
C ILE A 60 -7.82 -3.28 -18.70
N TRP A 61 -8.80 -3.67 -17.87
CA TRP A 61 -10.19 -3.20 -17.96
C TRP A 61 -10.36 -1.71 -17.64
N ALA A 62 -9.40 -1.09 -16.95
CA ALA A 62 -9.42 0.34 -16.63
C ALA A 62 -8.72 1.21 -17.69
N GLU A 63 -8.04 0.60 -18.66
CA GLU A 63 -7.27 1.32 -19.67
C GLU A 63 -8.15 1.82 -20.82
N LYS A 64 -8.58 3.09 -20.73
CA LYS A 64 -9.42 3.74 -21.76
C LYS A 64 -8.67 4.11 -23.04
N LYS A 65 -7.34 4.15 -22.99
CA LYS A 65 -6.46 4.60 -24.10
C LYS A 65 -5.44 3.52 -24.50
N ALA A 66 -5.73 2.26 -24.20
CA ALA A 66 -4.86 1.15 -24.58
C ALA A 66 -4.74 1.11 -26.11
N SER A 67 -3.52 1.25 -26.64
CA SER A 67 -3.28 1.11 -28.08
C SER A 67 -3.14 -0.35 -28.51
N GLN A 68 -3.08 -1.30 -27.57
CA GLN A 68 -2.98 -2.73 -27.85
C GLN A 68 -4.23 -3.48 -27.38
N SER A 69 -4.70 -4.38 -28.24
CA SER A 69 -5.68 -5.43 -27.93
C SER A 69 -5.08 -6.53 -27.06
N LEU A 70 -5.93 -7.35 -26.44
CA LEU A 70 -5.50 -8.53 -25.69
C LEU A 70 -4.69 -9.49 -26.58
N GLU A 71 -5.09 -9.67 -27.83
CA GLU A 71 -4.41 -10.49 -28.83
C GLU A 71 -3.02 -9.97 -29.18
N GLU A 72 -2.82 -8.66 -29.23
CA GLU A 72 -1.50 -8.04 -29.44
C GLU A 72 -0.60 -8.21 -28.22
N LEU A 73 -1.15 -8.06 -27.01
CA LEU A 73 -0.41 -8.32 -25.77
C LEU A 73 0.07 -9.78 -25.71
N ALA A 74 -0.83 -10.73 -26.00
CA ALA A 74 -0.50 -12.15 -26.03
C ALA A 74 0.59 -12.48 -27.07
N ARG A 75 0.49 -11.90 -28.28
CA ARG A 75 1.49 -12.05 -29.35
C ARG A 75 2.84 -11.44 -28.99
N ALA A 76 2.84 -10.31 -28.29
CA ALA A 76 4.06 -9.65 -27.85
C ALA A 76 4.80 -10.44 -26.74
N GLY A 77 4.12 -11.39 -26.10
CA GLY A 77 4.74 -12.34 -25.17
C GLY A 77 4.56 -12.00 -23.69
N VAL A 78 3.49 -11.30 -23.31
CA VAL A 78 3.18 -11.07 -21.88
C VAL A 78 3.06 -12.38 -21.11
N ASP A 79 3.51 -12.41 -19.85
CA ASP A 79 3.56 -13.63 -19.05
C ASP A 79 2.28 -13.84 -18.24
N GLY A 80 1.63 -12.74 -17.83
CA GLY A 80 0.39 -12.79 -17.08
C GLY A 80 -0.52 -11.57 -17.27
N LEU A 81 -1.79 -11.77 -16.93
CA LEU A 81 -2.84 -10.76 -16.97
C LEU A 81 -3.54 -10.72 -15.62
N GLU A 82 -3.74 -9.52 -15.10
CA GLU A 82 -4.64 -9.38 -13.95
C GLU A 82 -6.08 -9.70 -14.36
N ILE A 83 -6.72 -10.59 -13.59
CA ILE A 83 -8.14 -10.94 -13.74
C ILE A 83 -8.98 -10.51 -12.53
N ALA A 84 -8.33 -9.94 -11.52
CA ALA A 84 -8.95 -9.31 -10.37
C ALA A 84 -7.96 -8.30 -9.79
N GLY A 85 -8.47 -7.18 -9.30
CA GLY A 85 -7.62 -6.14 -8.72
C GLY A 85 -8.39 -4.87 -8.43
N ASN A 86 -7.72 -3.90 -7.84
CA ASN A 86 -8.27 -2.57 -7.63
C ASN A 86 -7.77 -1.61 -8.73
N SER A 87 -8.66 -0.77 -9.23
CA SER A 87 -8.30 0.31 -10.17
C SER A 87 -9.36 1.41 -10.13
N SER A 88 -9.17 2.45 -10.93
CA SER A 88 -10.11 3.58 -11.04
C SER A 88 -11.47 3.19 -11.65
N VAL A 89 -11.55 2.02 -12.29
CA VAL A 89 -12.77 1.49 -12.88
C VAL A 89 -13.01 0.09 -12.33
N SER A 90 -14.18 -0.11 -11.70
CA SER A 90 -14.56 -1.42 -11.17
C SER A 90 -14.61 -2.48 -12.27
N LEU A 91 -14.02 -3.64 -12.01
CA LEU A 91 -14.11 -4.80 -12.89
C LEU A 91 -15.51 -5.42 -12.80
N THR A 92 -16.22 -5.51 -13.93
CA THR A 92 -17.51 -6.20 -14.01
C THR A 92 -17.31 -7.72 -14.06
N GLN A 93 -18.34 -8.48 -13.68
CA GLN A 93 -18.28 -9.95 -13.72
C GLN A 93 -18.15 -10.47 -15.16
N GLU A 94 -18.81 -9.82 -16.11
CA GLU A 94 -18.75 -10.16 -17.54
C GLU A 94 -17.32 -9.97 -18.06
N ARG A 95 -16.72 -8.81 -17.78
CA ARG A 95 -15.35 -8.52 -18.21
C ARG A 95 -14.34 -9.42 -17.52
N GLN A 96 -14.56 -9.78 -16.26
CA GLN A 96 -13.72 -10.75 -15.56
C GLN A 96 -13.78 -12.13 -16.24
N LYS A 97 -14.98 -12.61 -16.59
CA LYS A 97 -15.15 -13.88 -17.32
C LYS A 97 -14.44 -13.85 -18.67
N GLU A 98 -14.56 -12.76 -19.43
CA GLU A 98 -13.85 -12.58 -20.70
C GLU A 98 -12.32 -12.68 -20.53
N LEU A 99 -11.76 -12.03 -19.52
CA LEU A 99 -10.32 -12.07 -19.24
C LEU A 99 -9.87 -13.48 -18.83
N ILE A 100 -10.65 -14.18 -18.00
CA ILE A 100 -10.38 -15.56 -17.61
C ILE A 100 -10.35 -16.48 -18.83
N GLU A 101 -11.38 -16.41 -19.68
CA GLU A 101 -11.46 -17.24 -20.88
C GLU A 101 -10.35 -16.90 -21.89
N PHE A 102 -9.99 -15.62 -22.02
CA PHE A 102 -8.84 -15.22 -22.80
C PHE A 102 -7.53 -15.84 -22.29
N CYS A 103 -7.27 -15.75 -20.99
CA CYS A 103 -6.07 -16.32 -20.37
C CYS A 103 -5.99 -17.83 -20.57
N LYS A 104 -7.10 -18.56 -20.36
CA LYS A 104 -7.18 -20.01 -20.60
C LYS A 104 -6.85 -20.37 -22.05
N ARG A 105 -7.46 -19.67 -23.02
CA ARG A 105 -7.23 -19.94 -24.46
C ARG A 105 -5.80 -19.65 -24.91
N LYS A 106 -5.13 -18.67 -24.29
CA LYS A 106 -3.77 -18.25 -24.66
C LYS A 106 -2.66 -18.85 -23.78
N GLY A 107 -3.03 -19.63 -22.76
CA GLY A 107 -2.10 -20.15 -21.77
C GLY A 107 -1.36 -19.04 -21.01
N ILE A 108 -2.00 -17.90 -20.76
CA ILE A 108 -1.41 -16.77 -20.02
C ILE A 108 -1.74 -16.94 -18.53
N VAL A 109 -0.79 -16.61 -17.65
CA VAL A 109 -1.00 -16.76 -16.21
C VAL A 109 -2.04 -15.75 -15.71
N MET A 110 -3.04 -16.25 -14.99
CA MET A 110 -4.04 -15.45 -14.32
C MET A 110 -3.50 -14.99 -12.97
N ILE A 111 -3.49 -13.68 -12.76
CA ILE A 111 -2.93 -13.05 -11.56
C ILE A 111 -3.84 -11.93 -11.07
N SER A 112 -3.46 -11.36 -9.94
CA SER A 112 -4.16 -10.27 -9.31
C SER A 112 -3.21 -9.38 -8.53
N GLY A 113 -3.59 -8.11 -8.41
CA GLY A 113 -2.82 -7.08 -7.72
C GLY A 113 -3.73 -6.10 -7.00
N THR A 114 -3.27 -5.61 -5.86
CA THR A 114 -4.03 -4.67 -5.02
C THR A 114 -3.97 -3.25 -5.53
N ASN A 115 -3.02 -2.93 -6.41
CA ASN A 115 -2.72 -1.58 -6.88
C ASN A 115 -2.66 -0.57 -5.72
N TRP A 116 -1.88 -0.92 -4.69
CA TRP A 116 -1.90 -0.21 -3.41
C TRP A 116 -1.04 1.06 -3.46
N HIS A 117 -1.67 2.22 -3.30
CA HIS A 117 -1.02 3.53 -3.26
C HIS A 117 -0.93 4.13 -1.84
N GLY A 118 -0.83 3.29 -0.80
CA GLY A 118 -0.65 3.73 0.58
C GLY A 118 -1.94 3.86 1.42
N TRP A 119 -3.11 3.76 0.80
CA TRP A 119 -4.41 3.88 1.48
C TRP A 119 -5.36 2.76 1.04
N ASN A 120 -6.26 2.33 1.93
CA ASN A 120 -7.29 1.31 1.68
C ASN A 120 -6.78 -0.15 1.46
N ASN A 121 -7.59 -0.98 0.78
CA ASN A 121 -7.55 -2.44 0.64
C ASN A 121 -6.20 -3.06 0.17
N LEU A 122 -5.19 -3.06 1.03
CA LEU A 122 -3.96 -3.86 0.87
C LEU A 122 -4.26 -5.38 0.84
N CYS A 123 -5.44 -5.80 1.31
CA CYS A 123 -5.73 -7.20 1.63
C CYS A 123 -7.14 -7.62 1.17
N ASN A 124 -7.52 -7.34 -0.08
CA ASN A 124 -8.78 -7.84 -0.66
C ASN A 124 -8.58 -8.78 -1.86
N VAL A 125 -7.35 -8.96 -2.33
CA VAL A 125 -7.05 -9.82 -3.47
C VAL A 125 -5.62 -10.36 -3.36
N TRP A 126 -5.43 -11.62 -3.75
CA TRP A 126 -4.14 -12.30 -3.74
C TRP A 126 -3.99 -13.25 -4.92
N THR A 127 -2.75 -13.37 -5.38
CA THR A 127 -2.33 -14.48 -6.25
C THR A 127 -1.67 -15.52 -5.37
N SER A 128 -2.31 -16.67 -5.20
CA SER A 128 -1.69 -17.83 -4.55
C SER A 128 -0.85 -18.60 -5.57
N PHE A 129 0.30 -19.09 -5.11
CA PHE A 129 1.26 -19.85 -5.91
C PHE A 129 1.57 -21.17 -5.20
N LYS A 130 1.41 -22.29 -5.92
CA LYS A 130 1.72 -23.63 -5.41
C LYS A 130 3.20 -23.94 -5.64
N ILE A 131 3.90 -24.23 -4.55
CA ILE A 131 5.29 -24.71 -4.55
C ILE A 131 5.44 -25.74 -3.43
N GLU A 132 6.06 -26.87 -3.74
CA GLU A 132 6.27 -27.96 -2.77
C GLU A 132 7.53 -27.67 -1.94
N GLY A 133 7.50 -28.00 -0.64
CA GLY A 133 8.65 -27.80 0.26
C GLY A 133 9.06 -26.35 0.51
N TRP A 134 8.22 -25.36 0.17
CA TRP A 134 8.58 -23.94 0.27
C TRP A 134 8.91 -23.47 1.68
N GLN A 135 8.41 -24.15 2.71
CA GLN A 135 8.67 -23.82 4.12
C GLN A 135 10.15 -23.99 4.51
N GLU A 136 10.88 -24.83 3.77
CA GLU A 136 12.30 -25.12 3.99
C GLU A 136 13.19 -24.35 3.00
N MET A 137 12.59 -23.65 2.02
CA MET A 137 13.31 -22.90 1.01
C MET A 137 13.76 -21.53 1.53
N ASP A 138 14.94 -21.11 1.09
CA ASP A 138 15.34 -19.72 1.22
C ASP A 138 14.45 -18.81 0.36
N THR A 139 14.31 -17.57 0.80
CA THR A 139 13.53 -16.54 0.12
C THR A 139 13.98 -16.29 -1.31
N GLU A 140 15.28 -16.39 -1.62
CA GLU A 140 15.79 -16.26 -2.99
C GLU A 140 15.27 -17.37 -3.91
N LEU A 141 15.28 -18.61 -3.44
CA LEU A 141 14.75 -19.76 -4.19
C LEU A 141 13.24 -19.63 -4.43
N ILE A 142 12.50 -19.10 -3.45
CA ILE A 142 11.06 -18.82 -3.60
C ILE A 142 10.83 -17.78 -4.71
N LYS A 143 11.62 -16.69 -4.75
CA LYS A 143 11.51 -15.66 -5.81
C LYS A 143 11.78 -16.26 -7.19
N GLU A 144 12.88 -17.00 -7.32
CA GLU A 144 13.26 -17.64 -8.59
C GLU A 144 12.19 -18.61 -9.06
N ALA A 145 11.63 -19.42 -8.16
CA ALA A 145 10.55 -20.34 -8.49
C ALA A 145 9.30 -19.63 -9.01
N VAL A 146 8.90 -18.50 -8.39
CA VAL A 146 7.77 -17.69 -8.85
C VAL A 146 8.06 -17.09 -10.24
N ILE A 147 9.23 -16.47 -10.43
CA ILE A 147 9.62 -15.84 -11.70
C ILE A 147 9.70 -16.87 -12.83
N ASN A 148 10.30 -18.03 -12.57
CA ASN A 148 10.42 -19.10 -13.56
C ASN A 148 9.04 -19.67 -13.93
N ALA A 149 8.17 -19.91 -12.95
CA ALA A 149 6.82 -20.39 -13.21
C ALA A 149 5.97 -19.38 -13.99
N LEU A 150 6.13 -18.08 -13.74
CA LEU A 150 5.49 -17.02 -14.52
C LEU A 150 6.00 -17.03 -15.96
N ARG A 151 7.32 -17.06 -16.16
CA ARG A 151 7.96 -17.06 -17.48
C ARG A 151 7.59 -18.29 -18.32
N ASN A 152 7.55 -19.46 -17.68
CA ASN A 152 7.18 -20.72 -18.31
C ASN A 152 5.66 -20.87 -18.48
N ARG A 153 4.88 -19.91 -17.98
CA ARG A 153 3.42 -19.91 -17.98
C ARG A 153 2.83 -21.19 -17.38
N GLU A 154 3.33 -21.58 -16.21
CA GLU A 154 2.86 -22.72 -15.42
C GLU A 154 1.50 -22.39 -14.75
N THR A 155 0.47 -22.19 -15.59
CA THR A 155 -0.84 -21.63 -15.18
C THR A 155 -1.56 -22.44 -14.09
N ASP A 156 -1.28 -23.73 -13.99
CA ASP A 156 -1.86 -24.64 -13.00
C ASP A 156 -1.38 -24.34 -11.57
N ARG A 157 -0.19 -23.71 -11.43
CA ARG A 157 0.39 -23.35 -10.14
C ARG A 157 -0.17 -22.07 -9.54
N PHE A 158 -0.88 -21.25 -10.32
CA PHE A 158 -1.42 -19.97 -9.88
C PHE A 158 -2.93 -20.02 -9.68
N ARG A 159 -3.41 -19.44 -8.58
CA ARG A 159 -4.85 -19.23 -8.34
C ARG A 159 -5.10 -17.84 -7.77
N VAL A 160 -6.02 -17.12 -8.38
CA VAL A 160 -6.47 -15.81 -7.89
C VAL A 160 -7.53 -16.01 -6.82
N ILE A 161 -7.32 -15.35 -5.68
CA ILE A 161 -8.21 -15.36 -4.53
C ILE A 161 -8.70 -13.94 -4.32
N THR A 162 -10.01 -13.73 -4.39
CA THR A 162 -10.65 -12.44 -4.10
C THR A 162 -11.40 -12.53 -2.78
N TYR A 163 -11.27 -11.50 -1.96
CA TYR A 163 -12.09 -11.29 -0.79
C TYR A 163 -13.01 -10.11 -1.04
N TYR A 164 -14.26 -10.41 -1.36
CA TYR A 164 -15.28 -9.40 -1.55
C TYR A 164 -15.85 -8.99 -0.19
N TYR A 165 -15.27 -7.95 0.41
CA TYR A 165 -15.84 -7.36 1.62
C TYR A 165 -17.06 -6.52 1.24
N ASN A 166 -18.25 -7.06 1.48
CA ASN A 166 -19.49 -6.36 1.22
C ASN A 166 -19.67 -5.27 2.30
N TYR A 167 -19.27 -4.04 1.99
CA TYR A 167 -19.52 -2.88 2.85
C TYR A 167 -21.04 -2.65 2.91
N ALA A 168 -21.71 -3.17 3.94
CA ALA A 168 -23.10 -2.82 4.17
C ALA A 168 -23.16 -1.33 4.51
N PRO A 169 -23.77 -0.47 3.69
CA PRO A 169 -23.80 0.98 3.93
C PRO A 169 -24.52 1.35 5.24
N LYS A 170 -25.24 0.39 5.83
CA LYS A 170 -26.06 0.57 7.04
C LYS A 170 -25.26 0.75 8.34
N ASN A 171 -23.94 0.54 8.35
CA ASN A 171 -23.15 0.57 9.60
C ASN A 171 -22.12 1.71 9.69
N LEU A 172 -22.18 2.73 8.82
CA LEU A 172 -21.24 3.86 8.86
C LEU A 172 -21.18 4.57 10.23
N ILE A 173 -22.28 4.60 10.97
CA ILE A 173 -22.35 5.19 12.32
C ILE A 173 -21.47 4.43 13.32
N PHE A 174 -21.42 3.10 13.21
CA PHE A 174 -20.67 2.23 14.11
C PHE A 174 -19.29 1.83 13.59
N GLU A 175 -18.95 2.17 12.33
CA GLU A 175 -17.63 1.88 11.75
C GLU A 175 -16.47 2.40 12.61
N PRO A 176 -16.47 3.64 13.15
CA PRO A 176 -15.40 4.08 14.04
C PRO A 176 -15.23 3.20 15.28
N LEU A 177 -16.34 2.74 15.87
CA LEU A 177 -16.34 1.85 17.03
C LEU A 177 -15.87 0.44 16.67
N LYS A 178 -16.26 -0.06 15.50
CA LYS A 178 -15.79 -1.35 14.98
C LYS A 178 -14.30 -1.32 14.67
N VAL A 179 -13.79 -0.24 14.06
CA VAL A 179 -12.36 -0.05 13.82
C VAL A 179 -11.60 0.01 15.14
N LEU A 180 -12.11 0.74 16.14
CA LEU A 180 -11.51 0.79 17.46
C LEU A 180 -11.48 -0.61 18.14
N TYR A 181 -12.58 -1.36 18.04
CA TYR A 181 -12.66 -2.73 18.55
C TYR A 181 -11.65 -3.67 17.84
N LEU A 182 -11.60 -3.63 16.51
CA LEU A 182 -10.66 -4.42 15.72
C LEU A 182 -9.21 -4.04 16.05
N TYR A 183 -8.91 -2.75 16.23
CA TYR A 183 -7.60 -2.29 16.68
C TYR A 183 -7.25 -2.85 18.06
N ILE A 184 -8.11 -2.66 19.06
CA ILE A 184 -7.88 -3.16 20.43
C ILE A 184 -7.75 -4.68 20.45
N THR A 185 -8.50 -5.42 19.64
CA THR A 185 -8.39 -6.89 19.58
C THR A 185 -7.13 -7.37 18.85
N SER A 186 -6.59 -6.57 17.92
CA SER A 186 -5.39 -6.90 17.14
C SER A 186 -4.07 -6.72 17.89
N ILE A 187 -4.02 -5.85 18.90
CA ILE A 187 -2.80 -5.58 19.69
C ILE A 187 -2.55 -6.69 20.74
N ASP A 188 -1.30 -6.89 21.15
CA ASP A 188 -0.92 -7.92 22.12
C ASP A 188 -1.28 -7.55 23.58
N ARG A 189 -1.08 -8.48 24.52
CA ARG A 189 -1.45 -8.27 25.94
C ARG A 189 -0.69 -7.11 26.60
N ILE A 190 0.59 -6.94 26.27
CA ILE A 190 1.42 -5.86 26.82
C ILE A 190 0.96 -4.53 26.23
N GLN A 191 0.71 -4.49 24.93
CA GLN A 191 0.15 -3.30 24.27
C GLN A 191 -1.21 -2.90 24.84
N LYS A 192 -2.10 -3.87 25.14
CA LYS A 192 -3.39 -3.59 25.81
C LYS A 192 -3.18 -2.99 27.20
N PHE A 193 -2.25 -3.54 27.97
CA PHE A 193 -1.91 -3.00 29.29
C PHE A 193 -1.45 -1.54 29.19
N PHE A 194 -0.49 -1.25 28.30
CA PHE A 194 -0.02 0.12 28.11
C PHE A 194 -1.11 1.05 27.57
N PHE A 195 -1.99 0.56 26.70
CA PHE A 195 -3.12 1.33 26.21
C PHE A 195 -4.04 1.78 27.36
N ILE A 196 -4.43 0.84 28.24
CA ILE A 196 -5.26 1.16 29.42
C ILE A 196 -4.49 2.07 30.39
N PHE A 197 -3.21 1.80 30.62
CA PHE A 197 -2.34 2.60 31.47
C PHE A 197 -2.27 4.06 31.02
N TRP A 198 -2.05 4.30 29.71
CA TRP A 198 -2.03 5.65 29.16
C TRP A 198 -3.39 6.33 29.23
N LEU A 199 -4.49 5.61 29.01
CA LEU A 199 -5.84 6.15 29.21
C LEU A 199 -6.09 6.57 30.66
N ALA A 200 -5.63 5.78 31.63
CA ALA A 200 -5.73 6.12 33.05
C ALA A 200 -4.90 7.37 33.39
N ILE A 201 -3.67 7.48 32.89
CA ILE A 201 -2.84 8.69 33.05
C ILE A 201 -3.54 9.91 32.46
N LEU A 202 -4.04 9.80 31.23
CA LEU A 202 -4.77 10.90 30.58
C LEU A 202 -5.98 11.31 31.42
N TYR A 203 -6.79 10.34 31.88
CA TYR A 203 -7.95 10.60 32.72
C TYR A 203 -7.58 11.35 34.01
N ILE A 204 -6.51 10.94 34.69
CA ILE A 204 -6.01 11.59 35.91
C ILE A 204 -5.56 13.02 35.61
N ILE A 205 -4.80 13.24 34.53
CA ILE A 205 -4.36 14.59 34.12
C ILE A 205 -5.58 15.48 33.84
N PHE A 206 -6.54 14.98 33.05
CA PHE A 206 -7.76 15.73 32.71
C PHE A 206 -8.58 16.11 33.95
N HIS A 207 -8.65 15.25 34.97
CA HIS A 207 -9.38 15.56 36.22
C HIS A 207 -8.59 16.40 37.22
N SER A 208 -7.25 16.32 37.20
CA SER A 208 -6.40 17.03 38.16
C SER A 208 -6.24 18.53 37.83
N VAL A 209 -6.39 18.89 36.55
CA VAL A 209 -6.24 20.27 36.09
C VAL A 209 -7.58 21.01 36.21
N LYS A 210 -7.74 21.79 37.30
CA LYS A 210 -8.95 22.60 37.54
C LYS A 210 -9.15 23.72 36.50
N ASP A 211 -8.06 24.26 35.95
CA ASP A 211 -8.10 25.33 34.97
C ASP A 211 -8.22 24.76 33.55
N LYS A 212 -9.45 24.80 33.00
CA LYS A 212 -9.73 24.29 31.65
C LYS A 212 -8.90 24.97 30.55
N ARG A 213 -8.46 26.23 30.73
CA ARG A 213 -7.60 26.89 29.73
C ARG A 213 -6.19 26.34 29.75
N LYS A 214 -5.61 26.12 30.94
CA LYS A 214 -4.31 25.45 31.08
C LYS A 214 -4.36 24.04 30.48
N LEU A 215 -5.45 23.32 30.73
CA LEU A 215 -5.67 22.01 30.13
C LEU A 215 -5.69 22.07 28.59
N THR A 216 -6.44 23.01 28.00
CA THR A 216 -6.44 23.24 26.55
C THR A 216 -5.04 23.57 26.02
N GLY A 217 -4.29 24.43 26.71
CA GLY A 217 -2.91 24.75 26.36
C GLY A 217 -1.99 23.52 26.40
N MET A 218 -2.11 22.68 27.43
CA MET A 218 -1.35 21.43 27.55
C MET A 218 -1.69 20.44 26.43
N VAL A 219 -2.97 20.30 26.07
CA VAL A 219 -3.40 19.46 24.94
C VAL A 219 -2.79 19.97 23.63
N TRP A 220 -2.86 21.27 23.36
CA TRP A 220 -2.26 21.83 22.16
C TRP A 220 -0.74 21.65 22.14
N LEU A 221 -0.05 21.83 23.27
CA LEU A 221 1.38 21.59 23.38
C LEU A 221 1.75 20.12 23.10
N ALA A 222 0.96 19.17 23.60
CA ALA A 222 1.16 17.75 23.32
C ALA A 222 0.98 17.44 21.82
N VAL A 223 -0.06 18.00 21.19
CA VAL A 223 -0.29 17.89 19.74
C VAL A 223 0.88 18.50 18.95
N THR A 224 1.36 19.68 19.34
CA THR A 224 2.56 20.31 18.74
C THR A 224 3.76 19.38 18.79
N LEU A 225 4.06 18.82 19.96
CA LEU A 225 5.21 17.93 20.12
C LEU A 225 5.09 16.68 19.23
N LEU A 226 3.90 16.06 19.17
CA LEU A 226 3.65 14.91 18.30
C LEU A 226 3.84 15.25 16.82
N LEU A 227 3.30 16.38 16.36
CA LEU A 227 3.45 16.83 14.98
C LEU A 227 4.91 17.14 14.64
N PHE A 228 5.63 17.80 15.54
CA PHE A 228 7.04 18.12 15.37
C PHE A 228 7.91 16.86 15.29
N LEU A 229 7.69 15.90 16.18
CA LEU A 229 8.39 14.61 16.15
C LEU A 229 8.08 13.82 14.87
N LYS A 230 6.82 13.87 14.38
CA LYS A 230 6.46 13.24 13.10
C LYS A 230 7.08 13.93 11.90
N GLY A 231 7.15 15.26 11.88
CA GLY A 231 7.87 16.01 10.86
C GLY A 231 9.34 15.59 10.82
N THR A 232 10.00 15.57 11.99
CA THR A 232 11.40 15.15 12.12
C THR A 232 11.62 13.72 11.62
N TYR A 233 10.75 12.78 12.03
CA TYR A 233 10.80 11.40 11.55
C TYR A 233 10.72 11.29 10.02
N PHE A 234 9.78 12.02 9.37
CA PHE A 234 9.66 11.98 7.91
C PHE A 234 10.84 12.65 7.20
N LEU A 235 11.44 13.67 7.81
CA LEU A 235 12.65 14.29 7.28
C LEU A 235 13.85 13.33 7.34
N GLU A 236 14.04 12.64 8.47
CA GLU A 236 15.08 11.62 8.63
C GLU A 236 14.87 10.46 7.66
N GLU A 237 13.63 9.98 7.51
CA GLU A 237 13.31 8.91 6.58
C GLU A 237 13.57 9.35 5.14
N TRP A 238 13.19 10.59 4.77
CA TRP A 238 13.53 11.14 3.47
C TRP A 238 15.03 11.17 3.21
N GLN A 239 15.87 11.55 4.18
CA GLN A 239 17.32 11.57 3.99
C GLN A 239 17.85 10.20 3.52
N ARG A 240 17.25 9.11 4.00
CA ARG A 240 17.60 7.73 3.63
C ARG A 240 17.16 7.33 2.22
N VAL A 241 16.09 7.94 1.69
CA VAL A 241 15.49 7.62 0.38
C VAL A 241 15.44 8.83 -0.57
N SER A 242 16.30 9.81 -0.33
CA SER A 242 16.25 11.14 -0.98
C SER A 242 16.45 11.06 -2.50
N ASN A 243 17.12 10.02 -2.98
CA ASN A 243 17.33 9.71 -4.38
C ASN A 243 16.07 9.22 -5.13
N VAL A 244 15.04 8.75 -4.42
CA VAL A 244 13.85 8.13 -5.03
C VAL A 244 12.52 8.71 -4.54
N ASN A 245 12.53 9.58 -3.52
CA ASN A 245 11.31 10.11 -2.93
C ASN A 245 11.34 11.65 -2.80
N THR A 246 10.42 12.31 -3.49
CA THR A 246 10.24 13.77 -3.45
C THR A 246 9.06 14.21 -2.58
N ILE A 247 8.27 13.28 -2.06
CA ILE A 247 7.02 13.57 -1.34
C ILE A 247 7.27 13.76 0.17
N LEU A 248 8.13 12.94 0.76
CA LEU A 248 8.40 12.97 2.21
C LEU A 248 8.86 14.35 2.75
N PRO A 249 9.66 15.16 2.04
CA PRO A 249 9.99 16.52 2.48
C PRO A 249 8.77 17.43 2.59
N GLU A 250 7.86 17.38 1.62
CA GLU A 250 6.64 18.19 1.63
C GLU A 250 5.70 17.77 2.76
N VAL A 251 5.59 16.46 3.01
CA VAL A 251 4.84 15.92 4.16
C VAL A 251 5.46 16.41 5.47
N SER A 252 6.78 16.30 5.62
CA SER A 252 7.51 16.81 6.80
C SER A 252 7.26 18.29 7.03
N LYS A 253 7.35 19.11 5.97
CA LYS A 253 7.07 20.55 6.02
C LYS A 253 5.64 20.83 6.47
N GLY A 254 4.65 20.09 5.96
CA GLY A 254 3.26 20.18 6.40
C GLY A 254 3.12 19.92 7.91
N PHE A 255 3.78 18.88 8.44
CA PHE A 255 3.80 18.60 9.88
C PHE A 255 4.41 19.75 10.69
N PHE A 256 5.51 20.36 10.25
CA PHE A 256 6.12 21.50 10.93
C PHE A 256 5.22 22.75 10.93
N ILE A 257 4.53 23.04 9.82
CA ILE A 257 3.56 24.14 9.75
C ILE A 257 2.42 23.92 10.75
N MET A 258 1.85 22.70 10.78
CA MET A 258 0.79 22.36 11.74
C MET A 258 1.28 22.40 13.19
N ALA A 259 2.54 22.01 13.44
CA ALA A 259 3.17 22.14 14.75
C ALA A 259 3.27 23.63 15.17
N ALA A 260 3.68 24.53 14.27
CA ALA A 260 3.74 25.96 14.56
C ALA A 260 2.35 26.56 14.86
N ILE A 261 1.32 26.18 14.11
CA ILE A 261 -0.07 26.62 14.35
C ILE A 261 -0.55 26.15 15.73
N THR A 262 -0.37 24.87 16.03
CA THR A 262 -0.80 24.31 17.34
C THR A 262 0.01 24.88 18.51
N LEU A 263 1.28 25.24 18.30
CA LEU A 263 2.09 25.92 19.30
C LEU A 263 1.54 27.30 19.61
N PHE A 264 1.13 28.04 18.58
CA PHE A 264 0.47 29.34 18.76
C PHE A 264 -0.85 29.20 19.54
N LEU A 265 -1.67 28.18 19.24
CA LEU A 265 -2.88 27.88 20.00
C LEU A 265 -2.58 27.52 21.46
N SER A 266 -1.49 26.80 21.72
CA SER A 266 -1.02 26.50 23.07
C SER A 266 -0.66 27.77 23.84
N ILE A 267 0.21 28.61 23.27
CA ILE A 267 0.67 29.87 23.90
C ILE A 267 -0.51 30.80 24.22
N THR A 268 -1.42 30.98 23.27
CA THR A 268 -2.61 31.82 23.46
C THR A 268 -3.56 31.27 24.52
N SER A 269 -3.62 29.95 24.69
CA SER A 269 -4.40 29.32 25.77
C SER A 269 -3.82 29.57 27.16
N PHE A 270 -2.49 29.74 27.26
CA PHE A 270 -1.81 30.10 28.51
C PHE A 270 -1.80 31.61 28.80
N TYR A 271 -1.97 32.44 27.78
CA TYR A 271 -2.00 33.89 27.93
C TYR A 271 -3.31 34.37 28.60
N ARG A 272 -3.19 35.09 29.71
CA ARG A 272 -4.31 35.73 30.40
C ARG A 272 -4.15 37.25 30.22
N PRO A 273 -4.93 37.93 29.36
CA PRO A 273 -4.96 39.38 29.40
C PRO A 273 -5.36 39.78 30.81
N GLY A 274 -4.57 40.67 31.43
CA GLY A 274 -4.74 41.06 32.81
C GLY A 274 -6.19 41.43 33.09
N LYS A 275 -6.78 40.86 34.14
CA LYS A 275 -7.92 41.51 34.78
C LYS A 275 -7.37 42.81 35.34
N GLU A 276 -7.56 43.92 34.64
CA GLU A 276 -7.54 45.22 35.30
C GLU A 276 -8.55 45.11 36.45
N LYS A 277 -8.02 45.21 37.67
CA LYS A 277 -8.82 45.37 38.87
C LYS A 277 -9.38 46.80 38.80
N THR A 278 -10.57 46.96 38.25
CA THR A 278 -11.44 48.10 38.58
C THR A 278 -11.97 47.95 39.99
#